data_AF-A0A1S3PWP9-F1
#
_entry.id   AF-A0A1S3PWP9-F1
#
_cell.length_a   1.000
_cell.length_b   1.000
_cell.length_c   1.000
_cell.angle_alpha   90.00
_cell.angle_beta   90.00
_cell.angle_gamma   90.00
#
_symmetry.space_group_name_H-M   'P 1'
#
loop_
_entity.id
_entity.type
_entity.pdbx_description
1 polymer ?
#
loop_
_entity_poly.entity_id
_entity_poly.type
_entity_poly.pdbx_seq_one_letter_code
_entity_poly.pdbx_strand_id
1 'polypeptide(L)'
;MDNRLGLGDEEEGDVGTLWHSLDWLTSCVMVVGGALPYASQYQQILRTKNTDGFSTRVCLVLLVANILRILFWFGKQFEVTLLLQSVVMILTMLVMLNLCCSVQNTNRISTKQQHITDLDPRFFWSWDGFEDYLIFLLAFTLPCAFTTLLLLDSSLFVESLGFLAVLTEAMLGLPQLLQNQRNHSTTGMR
;
A
#
# COMPACT_ATOMS: atom_id res chain seq x y z
N MET A 1 -39.24 31.07 34.15
CA MET A 1 -38.43 29.99 34.75
C MET A 1 -37.73 29.26 33.60
N ASP A 2 -37.09 30.02 32.69
CA ASP A 2 -36.88 29.57 31.29
C ASP A 2 -35.49 29.93 30.76
N ASN A 3 -34.44 29.70 31.56
CA ASN A 3 -33.06 29.94 31.12
C ASN A 3 -32.16 28.70 31.27
N ARG A 4 -32.76 27.51 31.40
CA ARG A 4 -32.04 26.22 31.49
C ARG A 4 -32.32 25.25 30.33
N LEU A 5 -33.23 25.58 29.41
CA LEU A 5 -33.48 24.77 28.22
C LEU A 5 -32.57 25.14 27.03
N GLY A 6 -32.17 26.41 26.87
CA GLY A 6 -31.32 26.83 25.76
C GLY A 6 -29.83 26.47 25.84
N LEU A 7 -29.33 26.13 27.04
CA LEU A 7 -27.90 25.77 27.23
C LEU A 7 -27.66 24.26 27.01
N GLY A 8 -28.70 23.42 27.14
CA GLY A 8 -28.59 21.98 26.90
C GLY A 8 -28.54 21.64 25.41
N ASP A 9 -29.34 22.33 24.59
CA ASP A 9 -29.39 22.10 23.15
C ASP A 9 -28.13 22.62 22.42
N GLU A 10 -27.50 23.69 22.92
CA GLU A 10 -26.22 24.21 22.40
C GLU A 10 -25.02 23.32 22.75
N GLU A 11 -24.96 22.76 23.97
CA GLU A 11 -23.92 21.79 24.36
C GLU A 11 -24.07 20.45 23.61
N GLU A 12 -25.29 19.94 23.43
CA GLU A 12 -25.51 18.71 22.65
C GLU A 12 -25.17 18.90 21.15
N GLY A 13 -25.43 20.08 20.59
CA GLY A 13 -25.08 20.43 19.22
C GLY A 13 -23.57 20.55 18.98
N ASP A 14 -22.83 21.16 19.91
CA ASP A 14 -21.37 21.28 19.83
C ASP A 14 -20.69 19.90 20.01
N VAL A 15 -21.17 19.11 20.97
CA VAL A 15 -20.68 17.74 21.20
C VAL A 15 -20.94 16.86 19.97
N GLY A 16 -22.11 16.92 19.34
CA GLY A 16 -22.41 16.20 18.10
C GLY A 16 -21.50 16.63 16.92
N THR A 17 -21.21 17.92 16.81
CA THR A 17 -20.32 18.46 15.78
C THR A 17 -18.87 18.02 15.99
N LEU A 18 -18.42 17.96 17.25
CA LEU A 18 -17.10 17.45 17.61
C LEU A 18 -16.96 15.96 17.31
N TRP A 19 -17.93 15.12 17.67
CA TRP A 19 -17.91 13.69 17.34
C TRP A 19 -17.88 13.47 15.83
N HIS A 20 -18.70 14.19 15.07
CA HIS A 20 -18.69 14.09 13.61
C HIS A 20 -17.36 14.52 12.99
N SER A 21 -16.75 15.58 13.53
CA SER A 21 -15.42 16.04 13.12
C SER A 21 -14.34 15.01 13.44
N LEU A 22 -14.43 14.33 14.59
CA LEU A 22 -13.51 13.26 14.99
C LEU A 22 -13.68 12.02 14.09
N ASP A 23 -14.89 11.64 13.72
CA ASP A 23 -15.14 10.51 12.80
C ASP A 23 -14.58 10.79 11.40
N TRP A 24 -14.75 12.03 10.91
CA TRP A 24 -14.13 12.47 9.66
C TRP A 24 -12.60 12.46 9.76
N LEU A 25 -12.04 12.98 10.85
CA LEU A 25 -10.59 13.05 11.06
C LEU A 25 -9.96 11.67 11.21
N THR A 26 -10.59 10.76 11.97
CA THR A 26 -10.12 9.38 12.14
C THR A 26 -10.13 8.64 10.80
N SER A 27 -11.17 8.81 9.99
CA SER A 27 -11.25 8.25 8.64
C SER A 27 -10.11 8.78 7.74
N CYS A 28 -9.85 10.08 7.76
CA CYS A 28 -8.74 10.69 7.03
C CYS A 28 -7.38 10.14 7.50
N VAL A 29 -7.17 10.03 8.81
CA VAL A 29 -5.92 9.51 9.39
C VAL A 29 -5.71 8.03 9.03
N MET A 30 -6.75 7.20 9.03
CA MET A 30 -6.63 5.79 8.63
C MET A 30 -6.23 5.63 7.16
N VAL A 31 -6.85 6.42 6.27
CA VAL A 31 -6.57 6.37 4.82
C VAL A 31 -5.18 6.92 4.51
N VAL A 32 -4.82 8.07 5.07
CA VAL A 32 -3.56 8.77 4.77
C VAL A 32 -2.40 8.20 5.56
N GLY A 33 -2.64 7.73 6.79
CA GLY A 33 -1.61 7.19 7.69
C GLY A 33 -0.82 6.05 7.06
N GLY A 34 -1.48 5.18 6.29
CA GLY A 34 -0.82 4.12 5.53
C GLY A 34 0.07 4.61 4.39
N ALA A 35 -0.24 5.77 3.80
CA ALA A 35 0.49 6.35 2.65
C ALA A 35 1.65 7.27 3.07
N LEU A 36 1.60 7.88 4.25
CA LEU A 36 2.63 8.79 4.78
C LEU A 36 4.08 8.28 4.71
N PRO A 37 4.41 7.03 5.11
CA PRO A 37 5.79 6.56 5.04
C PRO A 37 6.34 6.62 3.61
N TYR A 38 5.49 6.34 2.60
CA TYR A 38 5.87 6.36 1.20
C TYR A 38 6.04 7.76 0.65
N ALA A 39 5.28 8.74 1.16
CA ALA A 39 5.50 10.15 0.83
C ALA A 39 6.89 10.61 1.29
N SER A 40 7.30 10.21 2.49
CA SER A 40 8.65 10.53 2.99
C SER A 40 9.74 9.83 2.17
N GLN A 41 9.49 8.59 1.75
CA GLN A 41 10.39 7.80 0.93
C GLN A 41 10.53 8.34 -0.50
N TYR A 42 9.42 8.82 -1.08
CA TYR A 42 9.38 9.49 -2.38
C TYR A 42 10.29 10.72 -2.39
N GLN A 43 10.20 11.57 -1.35
CA GLN A 43 11.06 12.75 -1.23
C GLN A 43 12.54 12.39 -1.11
N GLN A 44 12.86 11.33 -0.36
CA GLN A 44 14.23 10.85 -0.22
C GLN A 44 14.82 10.44 -1.58
N ILE A 45 14.08 9.65 -2.35
CA ILE A 45 14.54 9.13 -3.66
C ILE A 45 14.66 10.25 -4.69
N LEU A 46 13.77 11.25 -4.64
CA LEU A 46 13.92 12.45 -5.48
C LEU A 46 15.21 13.21 -5.20
N ARG A 47 15.62 13.33 -3.93
CA ARG A 47 16.84 14.07 -3.56
C ARG A 47 18.10 13.27 -3.83
N THR A 48 18.13 11.98 -3.52
CA THR A 48 19.33 11.16 -3.64
C THR A 48 19.56 10.62 -5.04
N LYS A 49 18.51 10.56 -5.88
CA LYS A 49 18.51 9.88 -7.20
C LYS A 49 19.04 8.45 -7.16
N ASN A 50 19.05 7.84 -5.98
CA ASN A 50 19.52 6.49 -5.72
C ASN A 50 18.35 5.67 -5.17
N THR A 51 18.08 4.52 -5.79
CA THR A 51 16.97 3.63 -5.44
C THR A 51 17.40 2.44 -4.57
N ASP A 52 18.66 2.37 -4.14
CA ASP A 52 19.22 1.22 -3.42
C ASP A 52 18.54 0.94 -2.07
N GLY A 53 17.92 1.95 -1.46
CA GLY A 53 17.14 1.81 -0.22
C GLY A 53 15.68 1.37 -0.41
N PHE A 54 15.17 1.28 -1.65
CA PHE A 54 13.77 0.95 -1.93
C PHE A 54 13.64 -0.15 -2.99
N SER A 55 13.07 -1.28 -2.58
CA SER A 55 12.90 -2.45 -3.44
C SER A 55 11.57 -2.36 -4.20
N THR A 56 11.62 -2.29 -5.53
CA THR A 56 10.45 -2.39 -6.42
C THR A 56 9.60 -3.64 -6.15
N ARG A 57 10.23 -4.71 -5.64
CA ARG A 57 9.53 -5.94 -5.23
C ARG A 57 8.52 -5.68 -4.11
N VAL A 58 8.93 -4.92 -3.09
CA VAL A 58 8.08 -4.58 -1.95
C VAL A 58 6.88 -3.79 -2.45
N CYS A 59 7.13 -2.77 -3.28
CA CYS A 59 6.08 -1.97 -3.91
C CYS A 59 5.06 -2.84 -4.67
N LEU A 60 5.52 -3.82 -5.44
CA LEU A 60 4.61 -4.69 -6.17
C LEU A 60 3.85 -5.67 -5.28
N VAL A 61 4.50 -6.26 -4.27
CA VAL A 61 3.82 -7.11 -3.29
C VAL A 61 2.72 -6.33 -2.58
N LEU A 62 2.94 -5.04 -2.26
CA LEU A 62 1.89 -4.15 -1.75
C LEU A 62 0.77 -3.91 -2.75
N LEU A 63 1.09 -3.69 -4.03
CA LEU A 63 0.07 -3.51 -5.07
C LEU A 63 -0.82 -4.76 -5.17
N VAL A 64 -0.20 -5.95 -5.23
CA VAL A 64 -0.91 -7.23 -5.24
C VAL A 64 -1.76 -7.42 -4.00
N ALA A 65 -1.23 -7.15 -2.80
CA ALA A 65 -1.98 -7.25 -1.55
C ALA A 65 -3.23 -6.34 -1.54
N ASN A 66 -3.09 -5.09 -1.99
CA ASN A 66 -4.21 -4.16 -2.05
C ASN A 66 -5.23 -4.53 -3.14
N ILE A 67 -4.78 -5.07 -4.28
CA ILE A 67 -5.67 -5.61 -5.32
C ILE A 67 -6.47 -6.79 -4.75
N LEU A 68 -5.81 -7.74 -4.09
CA LEU A 68 -6.48 -8.88 -3.43
C LEU A 68 -7.49 -8.40 -2.38
N ARG A 69 -7.20 -7.34 -1.63
CA ARG A 69 -8.14 -6.77 -0.66
C ARG A 69 -9.38 -6.16 -1.33
N ILE A 70 -9.21 -5.50 -2.49
CA ILE A 70 -10.34 -5.01 -3.29
C ILE A 70 -11.17 -6.18 -3.85
N LEU A 71 -10.51 -7.24 -4.33
CA LEU A 71 -11.21 -8.44 -4.80
C LEU A 71 -11.96 -9.14 -3.67
N PHE A 72 -11.40 -9.19 -2.46
CA PHE A 72 -12.06 -9.72 -1.27
C PHE A 72 -13.31 -8.90 -0.92
N TRP A 73 -13.25 -7.58 -1.04
CA TRP A 73 -14.38 -6.69 -0.76
C TRP A 73 -15.61 -7.01 -1.64
N PHE A 74 -15.41 -7.42 -2.90
CA PHE A 74 -16.51 -7.83 -3.77
C PHE A 74 -17.22 -9.09 -3.27
N GLY A 75 -16.50 -10.03 -2.65
CA GLY A 75 -17.10 -11.23 -2.05
C GLY A 75 -17.72 -10.95 -0.67
N LYS A 76 -17.07 -10.11 0.15
CA LYS A 76 -17.55 -9.72 1.47
C LYS A 76 -17.31 -8.24 1.70
N GLN A 77 -18.40 -7.47 1.65
CA GLN A 77 -18.34 -6.02 1.86
C GLN A 77 -17.97 -5.72 3.31
N PHE A 78 -16.86 -5.00 3.48
CA PHE A 78 -16.44 -4.41 4.74
C PHE A 78 -16.43 -2.89 4.61
N GLU A 79 -16.11 -2.18 5.71
CA GLU A 79 -16.12 -0.72 5.80
C GLU A 79 -15.46 -0.03 4.60
N VAL A 80 -16.21 0.90 3.98
CA VAL A 80 -15.76 1.62 2.77
C VAL A 80 -14.47 2.41 3.02
N THR A 81 -14.22 2.83 4.26
CA THR A 81 -12.97 3.50 4.68
C THR A 81 -11.74 2.65 4.40
N LEU A 82 -11.80 1.34 4.67
CA LEU A 82 -10.68 0.41 4.42
C LEU A 82 -10.50 0.14 2.91
N LEU A 83 -11.59 0.19 2.14
CA LEU A 83 -11.52 0.11 0.69
C LEU A 83 -10.84 1.36 0.12
N LEU A 84 -11.24 2.55 0.58
CA LEU A 84 -10.64 3.81 0.17
C LEU A 84 -9.15 3.87 0.54
N GLN A 85 -8.78 3.35 1.73
CA GLN A 85 -7.40 3.17 2.13
C GLN A 85 -6.62 2.34 1.11
N SER A 86 -7.11 1.18 0.69
CA SER A 86 -6.44 0.36 -0.31
C SER A 86 -6.34 1.02 -1.68
N VAL A 87 -7.35 1.79 -2.10
CA VAL A 87 -7.30 2.58 -3.35
C VAL A 87 -6.21 3.65 -3.28
N VAL A 88 -6.18 4.46 -2.20
CA VAL A 88 -5.15 5.48 -1.99
C VAL A 88 -3.76 4.87 -1.91
N MET A 89 -3.63 3.69 -1.29
CA MET A 89 -2.38 2.96 -1.20
C MET A 89 -1.89 2.48 -2.57
N ILE A 90 -2.78 1.93 -3.41
CA ILE A 90 -2.45 1.54 -4.80
C ILE A 90 -1.95 2.75 -5.57
N LEU A 91 -2.66 3.89 -5.53
CA LEU A 91 -2.25 5.11 -6.23
C LEU A 91 -0.86 5.56 -5.79
N THR A 92 -0.62 5.60 -4.47
CA THR A 92 0.68 5.98 -3.91
C THR A 92 1.78 5.01 -4.35
N MET A 93 1.52 3.70 -4.35
CA MET A 93 2.47 2.70 -4.82
C MET A 93 2.75 2.84 -6.31
N LEU A 94 1.75 3.10 -7.16
CA LEU A 94 1.96 3.33 -8.59
C LEU A 94 2.81 4.57 -8.87
N VAL A 95 2.58 5.67 -8.15
CA VAL A 95 3.41 6.88 -8.24
C VAL A 95 4.85 6.56 -7.84
N MET A 96 5.03 5.82 -6.74
CA MET A 96 6.34 5.45 -6.26
C MET A 96 7.07 4.51 -7.22
N LEU A 97 6.36 3.55 -7.82
CA LEU A 97 6.87 2.65 -8.84
C LEU A 97 7.32 3.41 -10.09
N ASN A 98 6.49 4.33 -10.58
CA ASN A 98 6.82 5.16 -11.75
C ASN A 98 8.08 6.01 -11.50
N LEU A 99 8.20 6.63 -10.32
CA LEU A 99 9.41 7.36 -9.95
C LEU A 99 10.63 6.44 -9.93
N CYS A 100 10.50 5.27 -9.29
CA CYS A 100 11.59 4.32 -9.16
C CYS A 100 12.07 3.81 -10.52
N CYS A 101 11.15 3.48 -11.43
CA CYS A 101 11.45 3.11 -12.81
C CYS A 101 12.14 4.25 -13.56
N SER A 102 11.67 5.48 -13.43
CA SER A 102 12.29 6.65 -14.08
C SER A 102 13.73 6.86 -13.61
N VAL A 103 14.00 6.72 -12.31
CA VAL A 103 15.34 6.87 -11.72
C VAL A 103 16.23 5.70 -12.12
N GLN A 104 15.74 4.45 -12.05
CA GLN A 104 16.50 3.27 -12.46
C GLN A 104 16.83 3.29 -13.95
N ASN A 105 15.90 3.67 -14.82
CA ASN A 105 16.15 3.80 -16.25
C ASN A 105 17.25 4.84 -16.53
N THR A 106 17.20 6.00 -15.84
CA THR A 106 18.23 7.03 -15.93
C THR A 106 19.61 6.50 -15.47
N ASN A 107 19.64 5.79 -14.34
CA ASN A 107 20.87 5.20 -13.80
C ASN A 107 21.41 4.04 -14.68
N ARG A 108 20.54 3.21 -15.27
CA ARG A 108 20.93 2.13 -16.22
C ARG A 108 21.53 2.71 -17.50
N ILE A 109 20.96 3.79 -18.02
CA ILE A 109 21.54 4.52 -19.17
C ILE A 109 22.93 5.06 -18.82
N SER A 110 23.11 5.59 -17.61
CA SER A 110 24.41 6.08 -17.14
C SER A 110 25.41 4.95 -16.81
N THR A 111 24.93 3.75 -16.48
CA THR A 111 25.74 2.60 -16.00
C THR A 111 25.80 1.46 -17.02
N LYS A 112 25.65 1.73 -18.33
CA LYS A 112 25.75 0.75 -19.44
C LYS A 112 27.18 0.15 -19.62
N GLN A 113 27.91 -0.09 -18.53
CA GLN A 113 29.27 -0.65 -18.49
C GLN A 113 29.47 -1.77 -17.46
N GLN A 114 28.46 -2.22 -16.71
CA GLN A 114 28.69 -3.24 -15.67
C GLN A 114 27.75 -4.46 -15.81
N HIS A 115 28.34 -5.50 -16.40
CA HIS A 115 28.15 -6.94 -16.15
C HIS A 115 26.82 -7.61 -16.55
N ILE A 116 26.79 -8.03 -17.83
CA ILE A 116 25.95 -9.11 -18.34
C ILE A 116 26.53 -10.43 -17.84
N THR A 117 26.22 -10.85 -16.61
CA THR A 117 26.07 -12.26 -16.21
C THR A 117 25.61 -12.29 -14.76
N ASP A 118 24.31 -12.32 -14.54
CA ASP A 118 23.77 -13.08 -13.42
C ASP A 118 22.33 -13.44 -13.78
N LEU A 119 22.11 -14.72 -14.12
CA LEU A 119 20.79 -15.27 -14.42
C LEU A 119 20.07 -15.53 -13.09
N ASP A 120 19.90 -14.46 -12.34
CA ASP A 120 19.43 -14.49 -10.98
C ASP A 120 17.90 -14.26 -11.02
N PRO A 121 17.06 -15.11 -10.38
CA PRO A 121 15.62 -14.86 -10.24
C PRO A 121 15.32 -13.52 -9.55
N ARG A 122 16.34 -12.89 -8.94
CA ARG A 122 16.34 -11.50 -8.50
C ARG A 122 16.10 -10.48 -9.63
N PHE A 123 16.28 -10.80 -10.91
CA PHE A 123 15.99 -9.89 -12.03
C PHE A 123 14.64 -10.12 -12.71
N PHE A 124 13.89 -11.17 -12.30
CA PHE A 124 12.54 -11.46 -12.84
C PHE A 124 11.60 -10.24 -12.72
N TRP A 125 11.88 -9.37 -11.74
CA TRP A 125 11.12 -8.17 -11.41
C TRP A 125 11.87 -6.84 -11.67
N SER A 126 12.76 -6.81 -12.67
CA SER A 126 13.59 -5.64 -12.99
C SER A 126 13.37 -5.13 -14.41
N TRP A 127 12.11 -5.09 -14.83
CA TRP A 127 11.74 -4.67 -16.18
C TRP A 127 12.12 -3.22 -16.46
N ASP A 128 12.42 -2.97 -17.73
CA ASP A 128 12.95 -1.70 -18.25
C ASP A 128 11.93 -0.56 -18.18
N GLY A 129 10.63 -0.85 -18.33
CA GLY A 129 9.56 0.14 -18.34
C GLY A 129 8.58 0.03 -17.16
N PHE A 130 8.06 1.19 -16.72
CA PHE A 130 6.88 1.25 -15.83
C PHE A 130 5.67 0.53 -16.45
N GLU A 131 5.52 0.63 -17.77
CA GLU A 131 4.43 0.02 -18.54
C GLU A 131 4.38 -1.50 -18.40
N ASP A 132 5.53 -2.16 -18.42
CA ASP A 132 5.61 -3.62 -18.26
C ASP A 132 4.98 -4.04 -16.92
N TYR A 133 5.29 -3.30 -15.85
CA TYR A 133 4.72 -3.57 -14.53
C TYR A 133 3.19 -3.37 -14.51
N LEU A 134 2.68 -2.35 -15.18
CA LEU A 134 1.23 -2.14 -15.30
C LEU A 134 0.57 -3.27 -16.08
N ILE A 135 1.16 -3.70 -17.19
CA ILE A 135 0.64 -4.81 -17.99
C ILE A 135 0.57 -6.08 -17.16
N PHE A 136 1.60 -6.38 -16.37
CA PHE A 136 1.56 -7.52 -15.46
C PHE A 136 0.49 -7.38 -14.38
N LEU A 137 0.37 -6.20 -13.75
CA LEU A 137 -0.64 -5.97 -12.74
C LEU A 137 -2.04 -6.16 -13.31
N LEU A 138 -2.31 -5.69 -14.53
CA LEU A 138 -3.57 -5.93 -15.22
C LEU A 138 -3.75 -7.41 -15.59
N ALA A 139 -2.71 -8.05 -16.12
CA ALA A 139 -2.73 -9.47 -16.47
C ALA A 139 -2.91 -10.39 -15.25
N PHE A 140 -2.52 -9.95 -14.06
CA PHE A 140 -2.82 -10.62 -12.80
C PHE A 140 -4.23 -10.27 -12.31
N THR A 141 -4.61 -9.00 -12.34
CA THR A 141 -5.88 -8.50 -11.80
C THR A 141 -7.07 -9.02 -12.57
N LEU A 142 -7.04 -9.04 -13.90
CA LEU A 142 -8.20 -9.42 -14.73
C LEU A 142 -8.60 -10.89 -14.55
N PRO A 143 -7.69 -11.89 -14.64
CA PRO A 143 -8.04 -13.27 -14.37
C PRO A 143 -8.43 -13.51 -12.91
N CYS A 144 -7.75 -12.87 -11.95
CA CYS A 144 -8.13 -12.97 -10.54
C CYS A 144 -9.54 -12.39 -10.31
N ALA A 145 -9.85 -11.21 -10.84
CA ALA A 145 -11.17 -10.60 -10.76
C ALA A 145 -12.24 -11.47 -11.41
N PHE A 146 -11.96 -11.99 -12.60
CA PHE A 146 -12.87 -12.90 -13.30
C PHE A 146 -13.14 -14.17 -12.48
N THR A 147 -12.09 -14.78 -11.93
CA THR A 147 -12.22 -15.96 -11.07
C THR A 147 -13.02 -15.65 -9.81
N THR A 148 -12.79 -14.50 -9.17
CA THR A 148 -13.53 -14.06 -7.99
C THR A 148 -15.01 -13.83 -8.29
N LEU A 149 -15.34 -13.25 -9.44
CA LEU A 149 -16.74 -13.05 -9.84
C LEU A 149 -17.45 -14.38 -10.13
N LEU A 150 -16.75 -15.36 -10.72
CA LEU A 150 -17.31 -16.70 -10.96
C LEU A 150 -17.54 -17.49 -9.67
N LEU A 151 -16.63 -17.38 -8.70
CA LEU A 151 -16.64 -18.16 -7.44
C LEU A 151 -17.18 -17.36 -6.24
N LEU A 152 -17.91 -16.27 -6.50
CA LEU A 152 -18.37 -15.35 -5.46
C LEU A 152 -19.32 -16.01 -4.45
N ASP A 153 -20.07 -17.03 -4.88
CA ASP A 153 -20.99 -17.81 -4.03
C ASP A 153 -20.26 -18.79 -3.09
N SER A 154 -18.98 -19.07 -3.35
CA SER A 154 -18.18 -19.98 -2.53
C SER A 154 -17.51 -19.25 -1.37
N SER A 155 -18.03 -19.39 -0.15
CA SER A 155 -17.45 -18.80 1.06
C SER A 155 -15.99 -19.20 1.29
N LEU A 156 -15.63 -20.47 1.03
CA LEU A 156 -14.26 -20.96 1.18
C LEU A 156 -13.27 -20.23 0.27
N PHE A 157 -13.68 -19.95 -0.98
CA PHE A 157 -12.84 -19.23 -1.92
C PHE A 157 -12.63 -17.77 -1.45
N VAL A 158 -13.71 -17.07 -1.10
CA VAL A 158 -13.64 -15.67 -0.63
C VAL A 158 -12.79 -15.56 0.63
N GLU A 159 -12.95 -16.47 1.60
CA GLU A 159 -12.12 -16.50 2.82
C GLU A 159 -10.65 -16.75 2.50
N SER A 160 -10.33 -17.73 1.64
CA SER A 160 -8.95 -18.02 1.24
C SER A 160 -8.28 -16.82 0.57
N LEU A 161 -9.03 -16.05 -0.22
CA LEU A 161 -8.57 -14.85 -0.89
C LEU A 161 -8.28 -13.73 0.13
N GLY A 162 -9.13 -13.56 1.14
CA GLY A 162 -8.89 -12.67 2.27
C GLY A 162 -7.65 -13.06 3.08
N PHE A 163 -7.47 -14.35 3.39
CA PHE A 163 -6.26 -14.86 4.04
C PHE A 163 -5.02 -14.57 3.20
N LEU A 164 -5.08 -14.80 1.89
CA LEU A 164 -3.96 -14.53 1.00
C LEU A 164 -3.61 -13.04 0.96
N ALA A 165 -4.60 -12.14 0.97
CA ALA A 165 -4.38 -10.70 1.03
C ALA A 165 -3.62 -10.30 2.29
N VAL A 166 -4.05 -10.78 3.47
CA VAL A 166 -3.40 -10.48 4.75
C VAL A 166 -2.02 -11.13 4.84
N LEU A 167 -1.85 -12.35 4.34
CA LEU A 167 -0.54 -13.03 4.31
C LEU A 167 0.45 -12.25 3.44
N THR A 168 0.02 -11.78 2.27
CA THR A 168 0.85 -10.99 1.36
C THR A 168 1.28 -9.67 2.02
N GLU A 169 0.39 -9.04 2.78
CA GLU A 169 0.73 -7.86 3.56
C GLU A 169 1.72 -8.17 4.70
N ALA A 170 1.51 -9.27 5.42
CA ALA A 170 2.39 -9.70 6.51
C ALA A 170 3.81 -10.02 6.02
N MET A 171 3.97 -10.52 4.78
CA MET A 171 5.28 -10.77 4.17
C MET A 171 6.13 -9.49 4.03
N LEU A 172 5.53 -8.31 4.07
CA LEU A 172 6.24 -7.02 3.99
C LEU A 172 6.84 -6.60 5.33
N GLY A 173 6.20 -6.97 6.45
CA GLY A 173 6.74 -6.74 7.78
C GLY A 173 7.92 -7.66 8.11
N LEU A 174 7.98 -8.83 7.47
CA LEU A 174 9.02 -9.83 7.69
C LEU A 174 10.45 -9.35 7.36
N PRO A 175 10.74 -8.73 6.20
CA PRO A 175 12.08 -8.22 5.90
C PRO A 175 12.49 -7.08 6.83
N GLN A 176 11.55 -6.24 7.27
CA GLN A 176 11.82 -5.19 8.26
C GLN A 176 12.18 -5.78 9.63
N LEU A 177 11.45 -6.81 10.06
CA LEU A 177 11.74 -7.54 11.30
C LEU A 177 13.09 -8.25 11.23
N LEU A 178 13.39 -8.92 10.13
CA LEU A 178 14.65 -9.65 9.94
C LEU A 178 15.86 -8.71 9.88
N GLN A 179 15.74 -7.54 9.24
CA GLN A 179 16.80 -6.53 9.28
C GLN A 179 17.00 -5.99 10.70
N ASN A 180 15.91 -5.75 11.45
CA ASN A 180 15.98 -5.31 12.84
C ASN A 180 16.65 -6.35 13.76
N GLN A 181 16.35 -7.64 13.56
CA GLN A 181 16.97 -8.77 14.27
C GLN A 181 18.44 -8.93 13.91
N ARG A 182 18.78 -8.86 12.61
CA ARG A 182 20.15 -9.03 12.12
C ARG A 182 21.06 -7.85 12.47
N ASN A 183 20.49 -6.65 12.62
CA ASN A 183 21.22 -5.48 13.09
C ASN A 183 21.47 -5.49 14.60
N HIS A 184 20.84 -6.38 15.39
CA HIS A 184 21.08 -6.60 16.82
C HIS A 184 21.37 -5.32 17.62
N SER A 185 20.62 -4.26 17.35
CA SER A 185 21.02 -2.92 17.77
C SER A 185 19.82 -2.14 18.31
N THR A 186 19.69 -2.22 19.63
CA THR A 186 19.20 -1.15 20.49
C THR A 186 20.18 0.05 20.54
N THR A 187 21.06 0.23 19.53
CA THR A 187 21.92 1.42 19.38
C THR A 187 21.13 2.59 18.80
N GLY A 188 19.95 2.83 19.38
CA GLY A 188 19.07 3.97 19.14
C GLY A 188 18.28 4.34 20.39
N MET A 189 18.59 3.73 21.56
CA MET A 189 18.18 4.21 22.88
C MET A 189 19.41 4.73 23.62
N ARG A 190 19.83 5.92 23.24
CA ARG A 190 20.40 6.92 24.15
C ARG A 190 19.88 8.29 23.73
#